data_AF-A5PJM1-F1
#
_entry.id   AF-A5PJM1-F1
#
_cell.length_a   1.000
_cell.length_b   1.000
_cell.length_c   1.000
_cell.angle_alpha   90.00
_cell.angle_beta   90.00
_cell.angle_gamma   90.00
#
_symmetry.space_group_name_H-M   'P 1'
#
loop_
_entity.id
_entity.type
_entity.pdbx_description
1 polymer ?
#
loop_
_entity_poly.entity_id
_entity_poly.type
_entity_poly.pdbx_seq_one_letter_code
_entity_poly.pdbx_strand_id
1 'polypeptide(L)'
;MAQCVQSVQELIPDSFVPCVAALCSDEAERLTRLNHLSFAELLKPFSRLTSEVHMRDPNNQLHVIKNLKIAVSNITTQPPQPGAIRKLLNDVVSGSQPAEGLVANVITAGDYDLNLSATTPWFESYRETFLQSMPASDHEFLNHYLACMLVASSGEAEPVEQFSKLSQEQHRIQHNNDYSYPKWFIPNTLKYYVLLHDVSAGDEQRAESIYEEMKQKYGTQGCYLLKINSRTSNRASDEQIPDPWSQYLQKNSIQNQVYVKNNNEANHKSCISVLWPMAAL
;
A
#
# COMPACT_ATOMS: atom_id res chain seq x y z
N MET A 1 7.91 -7.27 -30.02
CA MET A 1 6.79 -6.39 -29.62
C MET A 1 6.53 -6.64 -28.15
N ALA A 2 6.27 -5.62 -27.33
CA ALA A 2 5.88 -5.80 -25.93
C ALA A 2 4.66 -6.75 -25.89
N GLN A 3 4.87 -7.99 -25.45
CA GLN A 3 3.77 -8.92 -25.23
C GLN A 3 3.12 -8.49 -23.92
N CYS A 4 2.10 -7.62 -24.00
CA CYS A 4 1.31 -7.28 -22.84
C CYS A 4 0.65 -8.56 -22.34
N VAL A 5 1.20 -9.13 -21.27
CA VAL A 5 0.77 -10.43 -20.71
C VAL A 5 -0.66 -10.33 -20.16
N GLN A 6 -1.12 -9.11 -19.86
CA GLN A 6 -2.45 -8.81 -19.35
C GLN A 6 -3.35 -8.22 -20.43
N SER A 7 -4.61 -8.66 -20.43
CA SER A 7 -5.66 -8.04 -21.25
C SER A 7 -5.98 -6.62 -20.74
N VAL A 8 -6.57 -5.78 -21.59
CA VAL A 8 -7.04 -4.43 -21.18
C VAL A 8 -8.05 -4.52 -20.02
N GLN A 9 -8.86 -5.57 -20.01
CA GLN A 9 -9.87 -5.82 -18.99
C GLN A 9 -9.26 -6.12 -17.61
N GLU A 10 -8.02 -6.63 -17.57
CA GLU A 10 -7.26 -6.84 -16.34
C GLU A 10 -6.42 -5.61 -15.99
N LEU A 11 -5.84 -4.95 -16.99
CA LEU A 11 -4.92 -3.82 -16.80
C LEU A 11 -5.60 -2.62 -16.13
N ILE A 12 -6.80 -2.25 -16.58
CA ILE A 12 -7.53 -1.07 -16.07
C ILE A 12 -7.81 -1.19 -14.56
N PRO A 13 -8.50 -2.23 -14.06
CA PRO A 13 -8.79 -2.35 -12.64
C PRO A 13 -7.54 -2.53 -11.78
N ASP A 14 -6.45 -3.08 -12.33
CA ASP A 14 -5.18 -3.24 -11.61
C ASP A 14 -4.35 -1.96 -11.52
N SER A 15 -4.54 -1.04 -12.48
CA SER A 15 -3.83 0.24 -12.57
C SER A 15 -4.54 1.35 -11.78
N PHE A 16 -5.86 1.34 -11.76
CA PHE A 16 -6.69 2.39 -11.14
C PHE A 16 -7.46 1.86 -9.95
N VAL A 17 -6.72 1.45 -8.93
CA VAL A 17 -7.28 0.86 -7.72
C VAL A 17 -7.83 1.93 -6.77
N PRO A 18 -8.96 1.68 -6.09
CA PRO A 18 -9.42 2.51 -4.97
C PRO A 18 -8.33 2.74 -3.92
N CYS A 19 -8.08 3.99 -3.56
CA CYS A 19 -7.07 4.37 -2.58
C CYS A 19 -7.70 4.57 -1.19
N VAL A 20 -7.04 4.03 -0.17
CA VAL A 20 -7.37 4.20 1.25
C VAL A 20 -6.15 4.78 1.97
N ALA A 21 -6.35 5.86 2.69
CA ALA A 21 -5.28 6.49 3.46
C ALA A 21 -5.05 5.71 4.76
N ALA A 22 -3.81 5.69 5.26
CA ALA A 22 -3.49 5.19 6.59
C ALA A 22 -2.88 6.30 7.44
N LEU A 23 -3.42 6.49 8.64
CA LEU A 23 -2.90 7.39 9.66
C LEU A 23 -2.65 6.60 10.93
N CYS A 24 -1.38 6.41 11.26
CA CYS A 24 -0.93 5.57 12.36
C CYS A 24 -0.45 6.42 13.54
N SER A 25 -0.68 5.94 14.75
CA SER A 25 0.01 6.46 15.93
C SER A 25 1.50 6.10 15.89
N ASP A 26 2.31 6.84 16.65
CA ASP A 26 3.75 6.58 16.75
C ASP A 26 4.04 5.16 17.25
N GLU A 27 3.25 4.66 18.20
CA GLU A 27 3.42 3.31 18.75
C GLU A 27 3.00 2.23 17.77
N ALA A 28 1.94 2.43 16.99
CA ALA A 28 1.55 1.49 15.93
C ALA A 28 2.63 1.40 14.84
N GLU A 29 3.16 2.54 14.37
CA GLU A 29 4.26 2.57 13.40
C GLU A 29 5.53 1.92 13.99
N ARG A 30 5.84 2.17 15.28
CA ARG A 30 6.97 1.52 15.97
C ARG A 30 6.84 -0.01 15.95
N LEU A 31 5.64 -0.55 16.21
CA LEU A 31 5.39 -1.99 16.17
C LEU A 31 5.57 -2.58 14.76
N THR A 32 5.03 -1.95 13.72
CA THR A 32 5.21 -2.45 12.34
C THR A 32 6.69 -2.40 11.91
N ARG A 33 7.42 -1.37 12.37
CA ARG A 33 8.86 -1.20 12.11
C ARG A 33 9.74 -2.27 12.73
N LEU A 34 9.28 -2.99 13.76
CA LEU A 34 9.99 -4.17 14.27
C LEU A 34 10.14 -5.27 13.22
N ASN A 35 9.25 -5.28 12.21
CA ASN A 35 9.32 -6.16 11.06
C ASN A 35 9.84 -5.46 9.80
N HIS A 36 10.44 -4.27 9.93
CA HIS A 36 10.98 -3.46 8.84
C HIS A 36 9.95 -3.00 7.79
N LEU A 37 8.67 -2.96 8.15
CA LEU A 37 7.58 -2.50 7.27
C LEU A 37 6.86 -1.29 7.91
N SER A 38 6.37 -0.38 7.08
CA SER A 38 5.28 0.51 7.51
C SER A 38 3.96 -0.25 7.59
N PHE A 39 2.95 0.33 8.24
CA PHE A 39 1.61 -0.27 8.25
C PHE A 39 1.04 -0.47 6.83
N ALA A 40 1.19 0.52 5.93
CA ALA A 40 0.74 0.39 4.55
C ALA A 40 1.48 -0.74 3.80
N GLU A 41 2.78 -0.92 4.05
CA GLU A 41 3.58 -2.00 3.45
C GLU A 41 3.19 -3.37 3.98
N LEU A 42 2.87 -3.46 5.27
CA LEU A 42 2.36 -4.67 5.91
C LEU A 42 1.12 -5.21 5.19
N LEU A 43 0.20 -4.34 4.79
CA LEU A 43 -1.06 -4.71 4.15
C LEU A 43 -0.95 -5.07 2.66
N LYS A 44 0.15 -4.73 1.98
CA LYS A 44 0.27 -4.90 0.53
C LYS A 44 -0.07 -6.30 0.00
N PRO A 45 0.37 -7.42 0.62
CA PRO A 45 0.01 -8.75 0.15
C PRO A 45 -1.49 -9.04 0.18
N PHE A 46 -2.22 -8.37 1.07
CA PHE A 46 -3.66 -8.56 1.32
C PHE A 46 -4.53 -7.51 0.61
N SER A 47 -3.93 -6.73 -0.28
CA SER A 47 -4.61 -5.65 -1.02
C SER A 47 -5.65 -6.12 -2.03
N ARG A 48 -5.58 -7.39 -2.47
CA ARG A 48 -6.52 -7.98 -3.43
C ARG A 48 -7.46 -8.94 -2.70
N LEU A 49 -8.74 -8.63 -2.75
CA LEU A 49 -9.80 -9.47 -2.20
C LEU A 49 -9.98 -10.70 -3.10
N THR A 50 -9.95 -11.88 -2.48
CA THR A 50 -10.28 -13.16 -3.15
C THR A 50 -11.78 -13.43 -3.19
N SER A 51 -12.54 -12.74 -2.34
CA SER A 51 -13.98 -12.87 -2.22
C SER A 51 -14.70 -11.95 -3.23
N GLU A 52 -15.89 -12.35 -3.65
CA GLU A 52 -16.74 -11.51 -4.49
C GLU A 52 -17.36 -10.39 -3.65
N VAL A 53 -17.23 -9.15 -4.10
CA VAL A 53 -17.82 -7.97 -3.45
C VAL A 53 -19.14 -7.64 -4.11
N HIS A 54 -20.17 -7.46 -3.29
CA HIS A 54 -21.52 -7.15 -3.73
C HIS A 54 -21.84 -5.68 -3.45
N MET A 55 -21.92 -4.88 -4.50
CA MET A 55 -22.24 -3.46 -4.43
C MET A 55 -23.63 -3.21 -5.00
N ARG A 56 -24.44 -2.40 -4.34
CA ARG A 56 -25.70 -1.91 -4.93
C ARG A 56 -25.56 -0.47 -5.35
N ASP A 57 -26.00 -0.15 -6.56
CA ASP A 57 -26.08 1.22 -7.03
C ASP A 57 -27.32 1.95 -6.45
N PRO A 58 -27.47 3.27 -6.67
CA PRO A 58 -28.64 4.02 -6.20
C PRO A 58 -29.99 3.54 -6.77
N ASN A 59 -29.98 2.79 -7.88
CA ASN A 59 -31.16 2.16 -8.46
C ASN A 59 -31.44 0.77 -7.86
N ASN A 60 -30.69 0.40 -6.80
CA ASN A 60 -30.73 -0.90 -6.13
C ASN A 60 -30.35 -2.08 -7.06
N GLN A 61 -29.62 -1.82 -8.15
CA GLN A 61 -29.04 -2.86 -9.00
C GLN A 61 -27.80 -3.45 -8.33
N LEU A 62 -27.73 -4.78 -8.26
CA LEU A 62 -26.60 -5.50 -7.69
C LEU A 62 -25.48 -5.66 -8.72
N HIS A 63 -24.30 -5.19 -8.37
CA HIS A 63 -23.05 -5.34 -9.10
C HIS A 63 -22.13 -6.28 -8.32
N VAL A 64 -21.65 -7.32 -8.99
CA VAL A 64 -20.69 -8.29 -8.42
C VAL A 64 -19.31 -7.95 -8.94
N ILE A 65 -18.40 -7.58 -8.04
CA ILE A 65 -17.03 -7.22 -8.33
C ILE A 65 -16.13 -8.36 -7.89
N LYS A 66 -15.38 -8.95 -8.82
CA LYS A 66 -14.41 -10.00 -8.55
C LYS A 66 -13.00 -9.41 -8.53
N ASN A 67 -12.12 -9.98 -7.70
CA ASN A 67 -10.71 -9.58 -7.61
C ASN A 67 -10.50 -8.09 -7.30
N LEU A 68 -11.39 -7.49 -6.48
CA LEU A 68 -11.26 -6.08 -6.12
C LEU A 68 -9.92 -5.86 -5.41
N LYS A 69 -9.14 -4.90 -5.92
CA LYS A 69 -7.86 -4.51 -5.35
C LYS A 69 -7.97 -3.10 -4.76
N ILE A 70 -7.43 -2.90 -3.57
CA ILE A 70 -7.35 -1.59 -2.91
C ILE A 70 -5.88 -1.20 -2.72
N ALA A 71 -5.55 0.07 -2.82
CA ALA A 71 -4.25 0.58 -2.42
C ALA A 71 -4.34 1.22 -1.04
N VAL A 72 -3.46 0.83 -0.12
CA VAL A 72 -3.29 1.52 1.16
C VAL A 72 -1.96 2.26 1.16
N SER A 73 -1.98 3.53 1.56
CA SER A 73 -0.78 4.37 1.66
C SER A 73 -0.86 5.32 2.84
N ASN A 74 0.29 5.58 3.45
CA ASN A 74 0.39 6.55 4.53
C ASN A 74 -0.02 7.95 4.04
N ILE A 75 -0.70 8.71 4.89
CA ILE A 75 -1.06 10.10 4.56
C ILE A 75 0.23 10.92 4.39
N THR A 76 0.36 11.54 3.22
CA THR A 76 1.37 12.56 2.95
C THR A 76 0.64 13.85 2.61
N THR A 77 1.03 14.97 3.21
CA THR A 77 0.36 16.28 3.03
C THR A 77 0.97 17.14 1.93
N GLN A 78 2.07 16.67 1.33
CA GLN A 78 2.73 17.32 0.22
C GLN A 78 2.57 16.48 -1.06
N PRO A 79 2.23 17.10 -2.19
CA PRO A 79 2.14 16.38 -3.45
C PRO A 79 3.54 15.89 -3.88
N PRO A 80 3.62 14.74 -4.58
CA PRO A 80 4.88 14.24 -5.10
C PRO A 80 5.46 15.23 -6.10
N GLN A 81 6.74 15.55 -5.94
CA GLN A 81 7.41 16.55 -6.76
C GLN A 81 7.66 16.01 -8.18
N PRO A 82 7.39 16.78 -9.26
CA PRO A 82 7.60 16.31 -10.64
C PRO A 82 9.04 15.87 -10.94
N GLY A 83 10.02 16.44 -10.25
CA GLY A 83 11.42 16.03 -10.36
C GLY A 83 11.69 14.64 -9.76
N ALA A 84 11.05 14.33 -8.63
CA ALA A 84 11.18 13.03 -7.98
C ALA A 84 10.51 11.92 -8.81
N ILE A 85 9.34 12.19 -9.38
CA ILE A 85 8.65 11.26 -10.29
C ILE A 85 9.52 10.99 -11.53
N ARG A 86 10.07 12.03 -12.17
CA ARG A 86 10.95 11.86 -13.33
C ARG A 86 12.19 11.04 -13.01
N LYS A 87 12.83 11.28 -11.86
CA LYS A 87 13.96 10.49 -11.40
C LYS A 87 13.57 9.02 -11.23
N LEU A 88 12.45 8.75 -10.53
CA LEU A 88 11.93 7.39 -10.35
C LEU A 88 11.70 6.68 -11.69
N LEU A 89 11.07 7.35 -12.66
CA LEU A 89 10.83 6.77 -13.98
C LEU A 89 12.15 6.45 -14.70
N ASN A 90 13.14 7.34 -14.62
CA ASN A 90 14.46 7.10 -15.19
C ASN A 90 15.19 5.92 -14.52
N ASP A 91 15.12 5.83 -13.20
CA ASP A 91 15.74 4.76 -12.42
C ASP A 91 15.10 3.40 -12.79
N VAL A 92 13.78 3.35 -12.94
CA VAL A 92 13.04 2.15 -13.35
C VAL A 92 13.38 1.71 -14.76
N VAL A 93 13.45 2.64 -15.72
CA VAL A 93 13.88 2.34 -17.08
C VAL A 93 15.31 1.80 -17.07
N SER A 94 16.22 2.44 -16.33
CA SER A 94 17.62 2.03 -16.25
C SER A 94 17.81 0.65 -15.61
N GLY A 95 17.00 0.31 -14.60
CA GLY A 95 17.06 -0.98 -13.90
C GLY A 95 16.35 -2.14 -14.62
N SER A 96 15.52 -1.84 -15.64
CA SER A 96 14.68 -2.83 -16.33
C SER A 96 15.14 -3.09 -17.77
N GLN A 97 16.44 -2.98 -18.04
CA GLN A 97 16.99 -3.23 -19.37
C GLN A 97 16.87 -4.73 -19.75
N PRO A 98 16.68 -5.05 -21.04
CA PRO A 98 16.71 -6.44 -21.50
C PRO A 98 18.03 -7.12 -21.11
N ALA A 99 17.99 -8.42 -20.79
CA ALA A 99 19.21 -9.17 -20.52
C ALA A 99 20.13 -9.18 -21.74
N GLU A 100 21.42 -8.86 -21.53
CA GLU A 100 22.44 -8.91 -22.59
C GLU A 100 22.55 -10.34 -23.16
N GLY A 101 22.55 -10.46 -24.49
CA GLY A 101 22.74 -11.75 -25.19
C GLY A 101 21.46 -12.45 -25.69
N LEU A 102 20.27 -11.86 -25.49
CA LEU A 102 19.04 -12.35 -26.15
C LEU A 102 19.03 -12.01 -27.64
N VAL A 103 18.40 -12.88 -28.44
CA VAL A 103 18.32 -12.75 -29.91
C VAL A 103 17.70 -11.41 -30.28
N ALA A 104 18.51 -10.53 -30.83
CA ALA A 104 18.06 -9.29 -31.42
C ALA A 104 17.46 -9.55 -32.79
N ASN A 105 16.34 -8.89 -33.07
CA ASN A 105 15.89 -8.75 -34.45
C ASN A 105 16.81 -7.74 -35.13
N VAL A 106 17.70 -8.22 -36.00
CA VAL A 106 18.52 -7.35 -36.84
C VAL A 106 17.70 -6.94 -38.05
N ILE A 107 17.45 -5.64 -38.19
CA ILE A 107 16.82 -5.06 -39.37
C ILE A 107 17.88 -4.27 -40.13
N THR A 108 18.26 -4.75 -41.31
CA THR A 108 19.18 -4.02 -42.19
C THR A 108 18.41 -2.92 -42.91
N ALA A 109 18.77 -1.66 -42.63
CA ALA A 109 18.23 -0.47 -43.26
C ALA A 109 19.34 0.22 -44.05
N GLY A 110 19.50 -0.17 -45.33
CA GLY A 110 20.58 0.32 -46.17
C GLY A 110 21.94 -0.24 -45.74
N ASP A 111 22.84 0.64 -45.33
CA ASP A 111 24.20 0.35 -44.83
C ASP A 111 24.26 0.20 -43.30
N TYR A 112 23.13 0.25 -42.60
CA TYR A 112 23.04 0.10 -41.15
C TYR A 112 22.29 -1.15 -40.74
N ASP A 113 22.85 -1.89 -39.78
CA ASP A 113 22.15 -2.97 -39.08
C ASP A 113 21.58 -2.45 -37.75
N LEU A 114 20.25 -2.39 -37.66
CA LEU A 114 19.55 -2.02 -36.44
C LEU A 114 19.31 -3.27 -35.60
N ASN A 115 19.96 -3.33 -34.44
CA ASN A 115 19.74 -4.36 -33.44
C ASN A 115 18.54 -3.97 -32.56
N LEU A 116 17.39 -4.59 -32.80
CA LEU A 116 16.18 -4.35 -32.02
C LEU A 116 15.94 -5.49 -31.02
N SER A 117 15.81 -5.15 -29.75
CA SER A 117 15.39 -6.13 -28.73
C SER A 117 13.99 -6.66 -29.05
N ALA A 118 13.84 -7.99 -28.98
CA ALA A 118 12.54 -8.64 -29.20
C ALA A 118 11.51 -8.25 -28.11
N THR A 119 12.00 -7.97 -26.89
CA THR A 119 11.21 -7.58 -25.70
C THR A 119 11.60 -6.20 -25.19
N THR A 120 10.68 -5.54 -24.49
CA THR A 120 10.87 -4.21 -23.91
C THR A 120 10.42 -4.20 -22.43
N PRO A 121 11.11 -4.94 -21.54
CA PRO A 121 10.77 -5.00 -20.12
C PRO A 121 10.73 -3.62 -19.46
N TRP A 122 11.63 -2.73 -19.86
CA TRP A 122 11.65 -1.34 -19.41
C TRP A 122 10.34 -0.59 -19.65
N PHE A 123 9.61 -0.89 -20.73
CA PHE A 123 8.37 -0.20 -21.07
C PHE A 123 7.23 -0.61 -20.13
N GLU A 124 7.17 -1.89 -19.76
CA GLU A 124 6.17 -2.39 -18.82
C GLU A 124 6.41 -1.81 -17.43
N SER A 125 7.66 -1.86 -16.94
CA SER A 125 8.02 -1.24 -15.66
C SER A 125 7.75 0.27 -15.67
N TYR A 126 8.16 0.98 -16.74
CA TYR A 126 7.90 2.42 -16.88
C TYR A 126 6.39 2.72 -16.83
N ARG A 127 5.57 1.98 -17.59
CA ARG A 127 4.12 2.17 -17.64
C ARG A 127 3.48 1.94 -16.27
N GLU A 128 3.82 0.85 -15.59
CA GLU A 128 3.32 0.54 -14.25
C GLU A 128 3.68 1.66 -13.26
N THR A 129 4.95 2.07 -13.24
CA THR A 129 5.42 3.14 -12.35
C THR A 129 4.80 4.49 -12.70
N PHE A 130 4.67 4.81 -13.99
CA PHE A 130 4.04 6.04 -14.45
C PHE A 130 2.61 6.14 -13.92
N LEU A 131 1.79 5.10 -14.16
CA LEU A 131 0.39 5.08 -13.74
C LEU A 131 0.23 5.19 -12.22
N GLN A 132 1.08 4.49 -11.45
CA GLN A 132 1.07 4.55 -9.98
C GLN A 132 1.59 5.88 -9.40
N SER A 133 2.42 6.60 -10.15
CA SER A 133 3.03 7.85 -9.70
C SER A 133 2.23 9.11 -10.04
N MET A 134 1.11 8.96 -10.78
CA MET A 134 0.29 10.09 -11.20
C MET A 134 -0.32 10.79 -9.97
N PRO A 135 -0.05 12.09 -9.76
CA PRO A 135 -0.71 12.82 -8.67
C PRO A 135 -2.21 12.93 -8.95
N ALA A 136 -3.02 12.99 -7.90
CA ALA A 136 -4.45 13.27 -8.04
C ALA A 136 -4.68 14.69 -8.60
N SER A 137 -5.57 14.82 -9.58
CA SER A 137 -5.98 16.10 -10.19
C SER A 137 -7.42 16.46 -9.83
N ASP A 138 -7.74 17.76 -9.73
CA ASP A 138 -9.10 18.24 -9.41
C ASP A 138 -10.15 17.96 -10.50
N HIS A 139 -9.69 17.57 -11.70
CA HIS A 139 -10.56 17.30 -12.85
C HIS A 139 -10.73 15.80 -13.15
N GLU A 140 -10.24 14.94 -12.26
CA GLU A 140 -10.43 13.49 -12.33
C GLU A 140 -10.71 12.93 -10.93
N PHE A 141 -11.13 11.67 -10.87
CA PHE A 141 -11.38 10.99 -9.60
C PHE A 141 -10.35 9.90 -9.27
N LEU A 142 -9.29 9.82 -10.07
CA LEU A 142 -8.19 8.87 -9.84
C LEU A 142 -7.34 9.32 -8.65
N ASN A 143 -6.80 8.36 -7.91
CA ASN A 143 -5.88 8.60 -6.79
C ASN A 143 -6.45 9.45 -5.64
N HIS A 144 -7.76 9.66 -5.60
CA HIS A 144 -8.45 10.27 -4.46
C HIS A 144 -8.67 9.22 -3.37
N TYR A 145 -8.43 9.59 -2.11
CA TYR A 145 -8.73 8.69 -1.00
C TYR A 145 -10.24 8.57 -0.78
N LEU A 146 -10.73 7.34 -0.75
CA LEU A 146 -12.13 7.02 -0.47
C LEU A 146 -12.42 6.89 1.04
N ALA A 147 -11.42 6.44 1.80
CA ALA A 147 -11.51 6.17 3.22
C ALA A 147 -10.16 6.44 3.90
N CYS A 148 -10.17 6.48 5.23
CA CYS A 148 -8.98 6.56 6.06
C CYS A 148 -8.99 5.46 7.14
N MET A 149 -7.94 4.66 7.18
CA MET A 149 -7.64 3.77 8.29
C MET A 149 -6.92 4.55 9.39
N LEU A 150 -7.51 4.59 10.57
CA LEU A 150 -6.88 5.12 11.78
C LEU A 150 -6.32 3.94 12.55
N VAL A 151 -5.02 3.95 12.85
CA VAL A 151 -4.33 2.79 13.42
C VAL A 151 -3.69 3.18 14.75
N ALA A 152 -4.05 2.50 15.82
CA ALA A 152 -3.46 2.67 17.13
C ALA A 152 -3.05 1.32 17.72
N SER A 153 -2.08 1.32 18.62
CA SER A 153 -1.58 0.10 19.26
C SER A 153 -2.34 -0.20 20.55
N SER A 154 -2.67 -1.48 20.77
CA SER A 154 -3.16 -1.99 22.06
C SER A 154 -2.16 -1.83 23.21
N GLY A 155 -0.89 -1.57 22.90
CA GLY A 155 0.17 -1.27 23.87
C GLY A 155 0.16 0.16 24.40
N GLU A 156 -0.56 1.10 23.76
CA GLU A 156 -0.66 2.47 24.24
C GLU A 156 -1.38 2.54 25.59
N ALA A 157 -1.10 3.55 26.41
CA ALA A 157 -1.78 3.73 27.70
C ALA A 157 -3.30 3.88 27.50
N GLU A 158 -3.70 4.76 26.57
CA GLU A 158 -5.10 5.11 26.28
C GLU A 158 -5.41 5.01 24.76
N PRO A 159 -5.55 3.80 24.17
CA PRO A 159 -5.71 3.65 22.71
C PRO A 159 -6.98 4.32 22.16
N VAL A 160 -8.06 4.36 22.94
CA VAL A 160 -9.33 4.99 22.54
C VAL A 160 -9.23 6.52 22.50
N GLU A 161 -8.40 7.12 23.35
CA GLU A 161 -8.06 8.54 23.26
C GLU A 161 -7.22 8.80 22.00
N GLN A 162 -6.29 7.90 21.70
CA GLN A 162 -5.42 8.00 20.52
C GLN A 162 -6.20 7.92 19.21
N PHE A 163 -7.21 7.06 19.10
CA PHE A 163 -8.13 7.10 17.95
C PHE A 163 -8.88 8.43 17.82
N SER A 164 -9.21 9.06 18.95
CA SER A 164 -9.86 10.37 18.94
C SER A 164 -8.91 11.45 18.39
N LYS A 165 -7.62 11.41 18.77
CA LYS A 165 -6.56 12.29 18.23
C LYS A 165 -6.34 12.07 16.74
N LEU A 166 -6.18 10.81 16.31
CA LEU A 166 -6.02 10.47 14.88
C LEU A 166 -7.22 10.91 14.05
N SER A 167 -8.44 10.77 14.58
CA SER A 167 -9.67 11.21 13.91
C SER A 167 -9.75 12.73 13.75
N GLN A 168 -9.28 13.49 14.74
CA GLN A 168 -9.16 14.96 14.66
C GLN A 168 -8.06 15.37 13.68
N GLU A 169 -6.92 14.69 13.67
CA GLU A 169 -5.83 14.97 12.75
C GLU A 169 -6.23 14.70 11.30
N GLN A 170 -6.90 13.58 11.02
CA GLN A 170 -7.47 13.31 9.70
C GLN A 170 -8.45 14.42 9.27
N HIS A 171 -9.34 14.85 10.17
CA HIS A 171 -10.29 15.92 9.88
C HIS A 171 -9.56 17.24 9.57
N ARG A 172 -8.52 17.57 10.34
CA ARG A 172 -7.66 18.72 10.11
C ARG A 172 -6.97 18.66 8.75
N ILE A 173 -6.41 17.50 8.38
CA ILE A 173 -5.76 17.31 7.06
C ILE A 173 -6.76 17.49 5.92
N GLN A 174 -8.00 17.04 6.08
CA GLN A 174 -9.02 17.11 5.04
C GLN A 174 -9.64 18.51 4.86
N HIS A 175 -9.85 19.25 5.96
CA HIS A 175 -10.63 20.50 5.93
C HIS A 175 -9.81 21.76 6.19
N ASN A 176 -8.55 21.64 6.59
CA ASN A 176 -7.71 22.81 6.73
C ASN A 176 -7.25 23.30 5.35
N ASN A 177 -7.46 24.59 5.09
CA ASN A 177 -7.08 25.24 3.83
C ASN A 177 -5.56 25.25 3.58
N ASP A 178 -4.75 24.98 4.61
CA ASP A 178 -3.30 24.84 4.48
C ASP A 178 -2.90 23.57 3.69
N TYR A 179 -3.81 22.60 3.54
CA TYR A 179 -3.56 21.35 2.82
C TYR A 179 -4.29 21.31 1.48
N SER A 180 -3.51 21.27 0.40
CA SER A 180 -4.02 20.97 -0.95
C SER A 180 -3.90 19.50 -1.33
N TYR A 181 -3.27 18.68 -0.46
CA TYR A 181 -2.99 17.26 -0.66
C TYR A 181 -3.04 16.52 0.70
N PRO A 182 -3.49 15.25 0.75
CA PRO A 182 -4.01 14.46 -0.36
C PRO A 182 -5.42 14.89 -0.78
N LYS A 183 -5.86 14.43 -1.96
CA LYS A 183 -7.22 14.68 -2.43
C LYS A 183 -8.16 13.61 -1.88
N TRP A 184 -9.30 14.04 -1.36
CA TRP A 184 -10.34 13.18 -0.80
C TRP A 184 -11.52 13.12 -1.74
N PHE A 185 -12.12 11.94 -1.90
CA PHE A 185 -13.22 11.76 -2.84
C PHE A 185 -14.54 12.36 -2.32
N ILE A 186 -14.79 12.29 -1.01
CA ILE A 186 -15.96 12.88 -0.35
C ILE A 186 -15.55 13.80 0.80
N PRO A 187 -16.32 14.87 1.11
CA PRO A 187 -16.02 15.78 2.21
C PRO A 187 -16.03 15.13 3.59
N ASN A 188 -16.83 14.08 3.79
CA ASN A 188 -16.88 13.34 5.05
C ASN A 188 -16.33 11.93 4.83
N THR A 189 -15.01 11.81 4.90
CA THR A 189 -14.34 10.53 4.60
C THR A 189 -14.71 9.46 5.61
N LEU A 190 -14.95 8.24 5.11
CA LEU A 190 -15.17 7.07 5.95
C LEU A 190 -13.92 6.76 6.79
N LYS A 191 -14.11 6.55 8.10
CA LYS A 191 -13.03 6.21 9.04
C LYS A 191 -13.15 4.74 9.45
N TYR A 192 -12.07 4.00 9.29
CA TYR A 192 -11.95 2.60 9.72
C TYR A 192 -10.90 2.50 10.81
N TYR A 193 -11.27 1.96 11.97
CA TYR A 193 -10.42 1.95 13.16
C TYR A 193 -9.74 0.58 13.31
N VAL A 194 -8.42 0.56 13.28
CA VAL A 194 -7.62 -0.65 13.37
C VAL A 194 -6.82 -0.63 14.67
N LEU A 195 -7.14 -1.55 15.58
CA LEU A 195 -6.35 -1.81 16.78
C LEU A 195 -5.25 -2.80 16.44
N LEU A 196 -4.00 -2.36 16.47
CA LEU A 196 -2.85 -3.20 16.23
C LEU A 196 -2.43 -3.89 17.54
N HIS A 197 -2.25 -5.20 17.49
CA HIS A 197 -1.82 -6.00 18.64
C HIS A 197 -0.67 -6.92 18.27
N ASP A 198 0.44 -6.79 18.98
CA ASP A 198 1.56 -7.72 18.86
C ASP A 198 1.38 -8.89 19.82
N VAL A 199 1.07 -10.05 19.26
CA VAL A 199 0.80 -11.30 20.00
C VAL A 199 2.04 -11.79 20.76
N SER A 200 3.25 -11.36 20.37
CA SER A 200 4.50 -11.79 21.00
C SER A 200 4.80 -11.10 22.34
N ALA A 201 4.25 -9.89 22.56
CA ALA A 201 4.62 -9.03 23.68
C ALA A 201 3.42 -8.41 24.42
N GLY A 202 2.25 -8.37 23.78
CA GLY A 202 1.06 -7.72 24.33
C GLY A 202 0.20 -8.63 25.22
N ASP A 203 -0.66 -7.98 26.01
CA ASP A 203 -1.75 -8.63 26.74
C ASP A 203 -2.98 -8.78 25.83
N GLU A 204 -3.31 -10.03 25.47
CA GLU A 204 -4.43 -10.35 24.59
C GLU A 204 -5.79 -10.01 25.21
N GLN A 205 -5.97 -10.19 26.53
CA GLN A 205 -7.22 -9.89 27.21
C GLN A 205 -7.49 -8.38 27.23
N ARG A 206 -6.42 -7.60 27.43
CA ARG A 206 -6.48 -6.14 27.32
C ARG A 206 -6.86 -5.71 25.91
N ALA A 207 -6.23 -6.28 24.87
CA ALA A 207 -6.52 -5.95 23.49
C ALA A 207 -7.97 -6.25 23.09
N GLU A 208 -8.51 -7.41 23.51
CA GLU A 208 -9.90 -7.78 23.26
C GLU A 208 -10.88 -6.83 23.98
N SER A 209 -10.58 -6.46 25.23
CA SER A 209 -11.41 -5.52 26.00
C SER A 209 -11.49 -4.14 25.34
N ILE A 210 -10.36 -3.63 24.84
CA ILE A 210 -10.29 -2.36 24.11
C ILE A 210 -11.03 -2.49 22.77
N TYR A 211 -10.93 -3.63 22.09
CA TYR A 211 -11.64 -3.87 20.85
C TYR A 211 -13.17 -3.86 21.05
N GLU A 212 -13.67 -4.46 22.12
CA GLU A 212 -15.09 -4.37 22.48
C GLU A 212 -15.52 -2.91 22.76
N GLU A 213 -14.72 -2.14 23.47
CA GLU A 213 -14.97 -0.71 23.69
C GLU A 213 -15.02 0.07 22.36
N MET A 214 -14.09 -0.19 21.45
CA MET A 214 -14.08 0.42 20.11
C MET A 214 -15.34 0.08 19.31
N LYS A 215 -15.81 -1.18 19.36
CA LYS A 215 -17.04 -1.59 18.68
C LYS A 215 -18.26 -0.86 19.25
N GLN A 216 -18.31 -0.62 20.57
CA GLN A 216 -19.38 0.16 21.19
C GLN A 216 -19.33 1.64 20.78
N LYS A 217 -18.13 2.23 20.68
CA LYS A 217 -17.94 3.66 20.40
C LYS A 217 -18.07 4.02 18.91
N TYR A 218 -17.53 3.19 18.02
CA TYR A 218 -17.41 3.49 16.59
C TYR A 218 -18.24 2.55 15.70
N GLY A 219 -18.88 1.53 16.28
CA GLY A 219 -19.66 0.53 15.58
C GLY A 219 -18.84 -0.67 15.11
N THR A 220 -19.46 -1.84 15.12
CA THR A 220 -18.78 -3.12 14.81
C THR A 220 -18.21 -3.18 13.39
N GLN A 221 -18.89 -2.57 12.41
CA GLN A 221 -18.48 -2.60 11.01
C GLN A 221 -17.31 -1.65 10.71
N GLY A 222 -17.01 -0.72 11.61
CA GLY A 222 -15.95 0.28 11.45
C GLY A 222 -14.66 -0.07 12.20
N CYS A 223 -14.58 -1.24 12.85
CA CYS A 223 -13.52 -1.58 13.79
C CYS A 223 -12.92 -2.95 13.50
N TYR A 224 -11.59 -3.05 13.58
CA TYR A 224 -10.88 -4.32 13.44
C TYR A 224 -9.71 -4.46 14.41
N LEU A 225 -9.54 -5.66 14.98
CA LEU A 225 -8.38 -6.04 15.78
C LEU A 225 -7.38 -6.78 14.88
N LEU A 226 -6.29 -6.10 14.52
CA LEU A 226 -5.21 -6.67 13.71
C LEU A 226 -4.14 -7.26 14.60
N LYS A 227 -4.06 -8.59 14.64
CA LYS A 227 -3.02 -9.33 15.34
C LYS A 227 -1.80 -9.53 14.43
N ILE A 228 -0.65 -9.05 14.89
CA ILE A 228 0.66 -9.23 14.26
C ILE A 228 1.61 -9.96 15.22
N ASN A 229 2.74 -10.40 14.69
CA ASN A 229 3.83 -10.94 15.47
C ASN A 229 5.09 -10.18 15.10
N SER A 230 5.80 -9.65 16.08
CA SER A 230 7.12 -9.06 15.87
C SER A 230 8.20 -10.09 16.17
N ARG A 231 9.08 -10.30 15.19
CA ARG A 231 10.19 -11.24 15.36
C ARG A 231 11.15 -10.73 16.44
N THR A 232 11.38 -11.53 17.47
CA THR A 232 12.50 -11.31 18.39
C THR A 232 13.80 -11.69 17.68
N SER A 233 14.81 -10.81 17.76
CA SER A 233 16.11 -10.90 17.07
C SER A 233 16.93 -12.19 17.31
N ASN A 234 16.43 -13.16 18.11
CA ASN A 234 17.21 -14.28 18.62
C ASN A 234 17.07 -15.62 17.87
N ARG A 235 16.34 -15.70 16.76
CA ARG A 235 16.41 -16.88 15.87
C ARG A 235 17.42 -16.65 14.76
N ALA A 236 18.68 -16.84 15.11
CA ALA A 236 19.76 -17.14 14.18
C ALA A 236 19.65 -18.62 13.76
N SER A 237 20.07 -18.91 12.52
CA SER A 237 20.30 -20.23 11.89
C SER A 237 19.11 -21.21 11.76
N ASP A 238 18.50 -21.28 10.56
CA ASP A 238 18.60 -22.47 9.67
C ASP A 238 17.51 -22.61 8.61
N GLU A 239 16.51 -21.73 8.55
CA GLU A 239 15.50 -21.82 7.49
C GLU A 239 15.68 -20.70 6.45
N GLN A 240 16.19 -21.06 5.27
CA GLN A 240 16.23 -20.20 4.08
C GLN A 240 14.82 -19.98 3.50
N ILE A 241 13.87 -19.47 4.29
CA ILE A 241 12.57 -19.08 3.77
C ILE A 241 12.75 -17.77 2.97
N PRO A 242 12.21 -17.67 1.73
CA PRO A 242 12.16 -16.41 0.98
C PRO A 242 11.30 -15.38 1.72
N ASP A 243 11.65 -14.09 1.64
CA ASP A 243 10.81 -13.03 2.21
C ASP A 243 9.48 -12.94 1.43
N PRO A 244 8.32 -13.22 2.06
CA PRO A 244 7.04 -13.20 1.39
C PRO A 244 6.60 -11.79 0.96
N TRP A 245 7.14 -10.72 1.56
CA TRP A 245 6.84 -9.33 1.19
C TRP A 245 7.66 -8.84 -0.01
N SER A 246 8.81 -9.46 -0.30
CA SER A 246 9.75 -9.00 -1.33
C SER A 246 9.09 -8.68 -2.68
N GLN A 247 8.20 -9.56 -3.16
CA GLN A 247 7.47 -9.39 -4.43
C GLN A 247 6.51 -8.18 -4.45
N TYR A 248 6.08 -7.69 -3.29
CA TYR A 248 5.16 -6.55 -3.14
C TYR A 248 5.88 -5.23 -2.84
N LEU A 249 7.11 -5.29 -2.31
CA LEU A 249 7.89 -4.11 -1.94
C LEU A 249 8.77 -3.59 -3.08
N GLN A 250 9.33 -4.50 -3.89
CA GLN A 250 10.28 -4.16 -4.96
C GLN A 250 9.70 -3.25 -6.05
N LYS A 251 8.37 -3.16 -6.18
CA LYS A 251 7.72 -2.27 -7.16
C LYS A 251 7.67 -0.79 -6.76
N ASN A 252 7.87 -0.42 -5.48
CA ASN A 252 7.56 0.94 -4.97
C ASN A 252 8.70 1.62 -4.17
N SER A 253 9.96 1.24 -4.34
CA SER A 253 11.06 1.62 -3.44
C SER A 253 11.40 3.12 -3.32
N ILE A 254 10.63 4.07 -3.87
CA ILE A 254 11.03 5.49 -3.95
C ILE A 254 10.04 6.48 -3.29
N GLN A 255 8.74 6.17 -3.11
CA GLN A 255 7.83 7.13 -2.44
C GLN A 255 8.15 7.37 -0.96
N ASN A 256 8.79 6.41 -0.27
CA ASN A 256 9.19 6.54 1.14
C ASN A 256 10.58 7.17 1.37
N GLN A 257 11.32 7.54 0.31
CA GLN A 257 12.69 8.04 0.45
C GLN A 257 12.81 9.47 1.02
N VAL A 258 11.70 10.19 1.24
CA VAL A 258 11.75 11.52 1.87
C VAL A 258 11.97 11.44 3.39
N TYR A 259 11.74 10.29 4.03
CA TYR A 259 11.92 10.11 5.48
C TYR A 259 13.08 9.17 5.89
N VAL A 260 13.73 8.49 4.95
CA VAL A 260 14.80 7.54 5.26
C VAL A 260 16.11 8.01 4.65
N LYS A 261 16.70 9.07 5.22
CA LYS A 261 18.15 9.28 5.16
C LYS A 261 18.76 8.82 6.48
N ASN A 262 19.04 7.51 6.53
CA ASN A 262 20.13 6.85 7.25
C ASN A 262 19.71 5.41 7.50
N ASN A 263 20.12 4.50 6.61
CA ASN A 263 20.77 3.24 6.93
C ASN A 263 20.83 2.38 5.66
N ASN A 264 22.03 2.33 5.07
CA ASN A 264 22.38 1.26 4.15
C ASN A 264 22.60 0.00 4.97
N GLU A 265 21.58 -0.85 5.11
CA GLU A 265 21.78 -2.26 5.41
C GLU A 265 20.89 -3.12 4.51
N ALA A 266 21.56 -4.05 3.84
CA ALA A 266 21.04 -4.90 2.79
C ALA A 266 20.14 -6.03 3.33
N ASN A 267 19.14 -6.42 2.53
CA ASN A 267 18.51 -7.75 2.49
C ASN A 267 18.22 -8.40 3.87
N HIS A 268 17.20 -7.92 4.59
CA HIS A 268 16.68 -8.60 5.78
C HIS A 268 15.21 -8.98 5.62
N LYS A 269 14.89 -10.22 6.03
CA LYS A 269 13.68 -10.98 5.68
C LYS A 269 12.54 -10.72 6.66
N SER A 270 11.36 -10.33 6.16
CA SER A 270 10.12 -10.25 6.94
C SER A 270 9.51 -11.64 7.11
N CYS A 271 9.06 -11.99 8.32
CA CYS A 271 8.33 -13.24 8.58
C CYS A 271 7.18 -12.90 9.51
N ILE A 272 6.08 -12.43 8.93
CA ILE A 272 4.86 -12.08 9.67
C ILE A 272 3.80 -13.11 9.31
N SER A 273 3.30 -13.82 10.31
CA SER A 273 2.02 -14.51 10.21
C SER A 273 0.93 -13.48 10.50
N VAL A 274 0.40 -12.82 9.47
CA VAL A 274 -0.83 -12.03 9.63
C VAL A 274 -1.98 -13.02 9.61
N LEU A 275 -2.60 -13.25 10.77
CA LEU A 275 -3.88 -13.97 10.84
C LEU A 275 -4.98 -13.01 10.36
N TRP A 276 -5.06 -12.82 9.05
CA TRP A 276 -6.16 -12.11 8.40
C TRP A 276 -7.23 -13.14 8.01
N PRO A 277 -8.41 -13.19 8.66
CA PRO A 277 -9.56 -13.81 8.05
C PRO A 277 -9.99 -12.89 6.90
N MET A 278 -9.78 -13.35 5.66
CA MET A 278 -10.18 -12.71 4.39
C MET A 278 -11.71 -12.47 4.24
N ALA A 279 -12.47 -12.50 5.33
CA ALA A 279 -13.93 -12.52 5.36
C ALA A 279 -14.58 -11.27 6.00
N ALA A 280 -13.81 -10.24 6.36
CA ALA A 280 -14.32 -9.08 7.13
C ALA A 280 -14.25 -7.72 6.40
N LEU A 281 -14.23 -7.71 5.06
CA LEU A 281 -14.46 -6.52 4.23
C LEU A 281 -15.71 -6.70 3.38
#